data_AF-A0A519BPK5-F1
#
_entry.id   AF-A0A519BPK5-F1
#
_cell.length_a   1.000
_cell.length_b   1.000
_cell.length_c   1.000
_cell.angle_alpha   90.00
_cell.angle_beta   90.00
_cell.angle_gamma   90.00
#
_symmetry.space_group_name_H-M   'P 1'
#
loop_
_entity.id
_entity.type
_entity.pdbx_description
1 polymer ?
#
loop_
_entity_poly.entity_id
_entity_poly.type
_entity_poly.pdbx_seq_one_letter_code
_entity_poly.pdbx_strand_id
1 'polypeptide(L)'
;MFFLGTKAYAAGSGTNWSTPCGFGNYNGESYLSSPCGSSYNCCLEAAPVTKTAEIKKIAVAKPVKIVAPVKPIIVKEKHVSSYNLSARKNNIHFAFNKYAFTKRDISILNRDVLYLKHNPGVVVQIQGNCDRRGSEGYNLALGWRRANAAKVYLEKSGINSDRLKTISYGKERPICNAHTKDCYAINRRDHFAVVSR
;
A
#
# COMPACT_ATOMS: atom_id res chain seq x y z
N MET A 1 -47.75 54.79 43.30
CA MET A 1 -47.49 53.60 44.12
C MET A 1 -46.08 53.13 43.85
N PHE A 2 -45.23 53.19 44.89
CA PHE A 2 -44.00 52.46 45.21
C PHE A 2 -42.91 52.06 44.18
N PHE A 3 -41.69 52.30 44.68
CA PHE A 3 -40.32 51.90 44.34
C PHE A 3 -40.03 50.38 44.17
N LEU A 4 -38.87 50.11 43.52
CA LEU A 4 -37.88 49.00 43.71
C LEU A 4 -38.17 47.58 43.17
N GLY A 5 -37.13 46.97 42.58
CA GLY A 5 -36.81 45.55 42.86
C GLY A 5 -36.53 44.59 41.69
N THR A 6 -35.24 44.40 41.38
CA THR A 6 -34.47 43.14 41.13
C THR A 6 -35.11 41.80 40.67
N LYS A 7 -34.26 41.09 39.88
CA LYS A 7 -34.12 39.62 39.60
C LYS A 7 -34.57 39.17 38.19
N ALA A 8 -34.06 38.12 37.54
CA ALA A 8 -32.76 37.45 37.39
C ALA A 8 -32.98 36.28 36.39
N TYR A 9 -31.89 35.78 35.79
CA TYR A 9 -31.69 34.44 35.17
C TYR A 9 -32.13 34.11 33.73
N ALA A 10 -31.08 33.77 32.97
CA ALA A 10 -30.85 32.55 32.19
C ALA A 10 -31.56 32.32 30.84
N ALA A 11 -30.70 32.27 29.81
CA ALA A 11 -30.95 31.72 28.49
C ALA A 11 -31.06 30.18 28.51
N GLY A 12 -31.85 29.62 27.60
CA GLY A 12 -31.78 28.21 27.25
C GLY A 12 -32.81 27.78 26.20
N SER A 13 -32.34 27.27 25.06
CA SER A 13 -32.75 25.96 24.50
C SER A 13 -32.09 25.69 23.14
N GLY A 14 -30.82 25.27 23.20
CA GLY A 14 -30.23 24.40 22.18
C GLY A 14 -30.77 22.97 22.37
N THR A 15 -31.00 22.27 21.28
CA THR A 15 -31.68 20.97 21.22
C THR A 15 -30.86 19.84 21.85
N ASN A 16 -31.44 19.13 22.81
CA ASN A 16 -30.87 17.98 23.52
C ASN A 16 -31.23 16.66 22.83
N TRP A 17 -30.34 15.65 22.90
CA TRP A 17 -30.67 14.24 22.63
C TRP A 17 -30.23 13.37 23.81
N SER A 18 -31.02 12.34 24.14
CA SER A 18 -30.83 11.50 25.34
C SER A 18 -30.25 10.13 24.97
N THR A 19 -29.19 9.70 25.65
CA THR A 19 -28.77 8.28 25.73
C THR A 19 -28.61 7.84 27.19
N PRO A 20 -28.57 6.52 27.49
CA PRO A 20 -28.50 6.00 28.87
C PRO A 20 -27.23 6.40 29.64
N CYS A 21 -26.28 7.06 28.98
CA CYS A 21 -25.01 7.52 29.53
C CYS A 21 -24.84 9.05 29.39
N GLY A 22 -25.93 9.81 29.55
CA GLY A 22 -25.89 11.28 29.70
C GLY A 22 -26.01 12.11 28.41
N PHE A 23 -26.32 13.40 28.61
CA PHE A 23 -26.48 14.45 27.58
C PHE A 23 -25.14 15.15 27.30
N GLY A 24 -24.83 15.47 26.04
CA GLY A 24 -23.62 16.22 25.69
C GLY A 24 -23.84 17.24 24.57
N ASN A 25 -23.31 18.45 24.76
CA ASN A 25 -23.19 19.52 23.77
C ASN A 25 -21.71 19.73 23.41
N TYR A 26 -21.41 20.04 22.15
CA TYR A 26 -20.05 20.27 21.69
C TYR A 26 -19.63 21.73 21.86
N ASN A 27 -18.81 22.00 22.86
CA ASN A 27 -17.91 23.14 22.87
C ASN A 27 -16.67 22.71 23.65
N GLY A 28 -15.66 22.29 22.90
CA GLY A 28 -14.49 21.58 23.40
C GLY A 28 -13.81 22.29 24.55
N GLU A 29 -13.67 21.59 25.67
CA GLU A 29 -12.52 21.58 26.56
C GLU A 29 -12.68 20.40 27.55
N SER A 30 -11.58 19.71 27.82
CA SER A 30 -11.50 18.42 28.51
C SER A 30 -11.07 18.57 29.96
N TYR A 31 -11.73 17.95 30.94
CA TYR A 31 -11.08 17.62 32.23
C TYR A 31 -11.62 16.33 32.86
N LEU A 32 -10.67 15.47 33.26
CA LEU A 32 -10.83 14.33 34.17
C LEU A 32 -10.92 14.82 35.63
N SER A 33 -11.79 14.22 36.43
CA SER A 33 -11.52 13.94 37.84
C SER A 33 -12.23 12.67 38.31
N SER A 34 -11.45 11.71 38.80
CA SER A 34 -11.84 10.52 39.61
C SER A 34 -11.87 10.91 41.12
N PRO A 35 -12.29 10.10 42.14
CA PRO A 35 -12.41 8.63 42.18
C PRO A 35 -13.61 8.00 42.97
N CYS A 36 -13.62 6.66 42.90
CA CYS A 36 -14.56 5.57 43.24
C CYS A 36 -15.03 5.37 44.71
N GLY A 37 -16.21 4.72 44.90
CA GLY A 37 -16.64 4.12 46.18
C GLY A 37 -17.81 3.11 46.08
N SER A 38 -17.48 1.82 46.31
CA SER A 38 -18.33 0.69 46.73
C SER A 38 -19.55 0.25 45.88
N SER A 39 -19.27 -0.49 44.81
CA SER A 39 -19.75 -1.88 44.57
C SER A 39 -19.67 -2.15 43.07
N TYR A 40 -18.74 -3.05 42.72
CA TYR A 40 -18.49 -3.56 41.37
C TYR A 40 -17.90 -2.53 40.37
N ASN A 41 -16.59 -2.32 40.52
CA ASN A 41 -15.60 -2.07 39.45
C ASN A 41 -16.03 -1.20 38.25
N CYS A 42 -15.90 0.12 38.36
CA CYS A 42 -16.10 1.04 37.22
C CYS A 42 -14.84 1.85 36.81
N CYS A 43 -13.65 1.49 37.29
CA CYS A 43 -12.39 2.11 36.86
C CYS A 43 -11.21 1.15 37.06
N LEU A 44 -11.17 0.06 36.29
CA LEU A 44 -9.92 -0.66 36.04
C LEU A 44 -9.92 -1.06 34.57
N GLU A 45 -8.84 -0.65 33.91
CA GLU A 45 -8.51 -0.85 32.51
C GLU A 45 -9.35 0.00 31.55
N ALA A 46 -8.95 1.27 31.44
CA ALA A 46 -8.90 1.90 30.13
C ALA A 46 -7.99 1.05 29.24
N ALA A 47 -8.54 -0.03 28.67
CA ALA A 47 -7.89 -0.72 27.58
C ALA A 47 -7.68 0.33 26.49
N PRO A 48 -6.43 0.58 26.05
CA PRO A 48 -6.21 1.48 24.94
C PRO A 48 -6.99 0.91 23.77
N VAL A 49 -8.02 1.62 23.30
CA VAL A 49 -8.56 1.38 21.96
C VAL A 49 -7.56 1.98 20.97
N THR A 50 -6.32 1.49 21.00
CA THR A 50 -5.58 1.27 19.77
C THR A 50 -6.43 0.30 18.98
N LYS A 51 -7.36 0.84 18.20
CA LYS A 51 -7.74 0.19 16.95
C LYS A 51 -6.59 0.44 15.97
N THR A 52 -5.40 -0.04 16.34
CA THR A 52 -4.50 -0.64 15.38
C THR A 52 -5.40 -1.59 14.63
N ALA A 53 -5.78 -1.23 13.42
CA ALA A 53 -6.25 -2.19 12.45
C ALA A 53 -5.28 -3.36 12.60
N GLU A 54 -5.80 -4.51 13.04
CA GLU A 54 -5.01 -5.72 13.09
C GLU A 54 -4.51 -5.90 11.66
N ILE A 55 -3.27 -5.48 11.43
CA ILE A 55 -2.49 -5.94 10.30
C ILE A 55 -2.34 -7.41 10.62
N LYS A 56 -3.33 -8.21 10.19
CA LYS A 56 -3.23 -9.66 10.12
C LYS A 56 -1.85 -9.90 9.58
N LYS A 57 -0.95 -10.41 10.44
CA LYS A 57 0.44 -10.68 10.12
C LYS A 57 0.43 -11.37 8.77
N ILE A 58 0.71 -10.61 7.73
CA ILE A 58 0.77 -11.13 6.38
C ILE A 58 1.99 -12.02 6.48
N ALA A 59 1.75 -13.33 6.58
CA ALA A 59 2.77 -14.34 6.77
C ALA A 59 3.94 -13.98 5.85
N VAL A 60 5.06 -13.63 6.48
CA VAL A 60 6.32 -13.31 5.82
C VAL A 60 6.53 -14.41 4.82
N ALA A 61 6.38 -14.05 3.54
CA ALA A 61 6.43 -15.03 2.49
C ALA A 61 7.79 -15.71 2.57
N LYS A 62 7.82 -17.05 2.45
CA LYS A 62 9.05 -17.84 2.40
C LYS A 62 10.10 -17.10 1.57
N PRO A 63 11.37 -17.05 2.02
CA PRO A 63 12.41 -16.28 1.34
C PRO A 63 12.37 -16.67 -0.13
N VAL A 64 12.18 -15.66 -0.98
CA VAL A 64 12.32 -15.84 -2.42
C VAL A 64 13.68 -16.49 -2.61
N LYS A 65 13.74 -17.63 -3.31
CA LYS A 65 15.00 -18.10 -3.90
C LYS A 65 15.39 -17.06 -4.94
N ILE A 66 15.98 -15.97 -4.47
CA ILE A 66 16.51 -14.90 -5.29
C ILE A 66 17.75 -15.52 -5.90
N VAL A 67 17.64 -15.92 -7.17
CA VAL A 67 18.80 -16.22 -7.99
C VAL A 67 19.71 -15.00 -7.84
N ALA A 68 20.92 -15.23 -7.33
CA ALA A 68 21.88 -14.16 -7.06
C ALA A 68 21.98 -13.25 -8.28
N PRO A 69 22.13 -11.92 -8.09
CA PRO A 69 22.27 -10.99 -9.20
C PRO A 69 23.37 -11.50 -10.13
N VAL A 70 22.97 -11.78 -11.36
CA VAL A 70 23.88 -12.27 -12.39
C VAL A 70 25.00 -11.25 -12.51
N LYS A 71 26.27 -11.73 -12.55
CA LYS A 71 27.46 -10.91 -12.85
C LYS A 71 27.14 -9.87 -13.93
N PRO A 72 27.69 -8.64 -13.85
CA PRO A 72 27.32 -7.55 -14.74
C PRO A 72 27.37 -8.02 -16.19
N ILE A 73 26.20 -8.15 -16.79
CA ILE A 73 26.09 -8.52 -18.20
C ILE A 73 26.59 -7.30 -18.94
N ILE A 74 27.77 -7.39 -19.55
CA ILE A 74 28.30 -6.37 -20.44
C ILE A 74 27.46 -6.41 -21.72
N VAL A 75 26.33 -5.69 -21.70
CA VAL A 75 25.53 -5.47 -22.89
C VAL A 75 26.13 -4.28 -23.62
N LYS A 76 26.37 -4.44 -24.93
CA LYS A 76 26.90 -3.37 -25.79
C LYS A 76 26.04 -2.11 -25.68
N GLU A 77 26.67 -0.96 -25.43
CA GLU A 77 26.03 0.35 -25.14
C GLU A 77 24.93 0.75 -26.13
N LYS A 78 25.09 0.37 -27.41
CA LYS A 78 24.15 0.68 -28.50
C LYS A 78 22.72 0.18 -28.28
N HIS A 79 22.51 -0.81 -27.42
CA HIS A 79 21.17 -1.34 -27.12
C HIS A 79 20.45 -0.62 -25.97
N VAL A 80 21.15 0.22 -25.19
CA VAL A 80 20.57 0.89 -24.02
C VAL A 80 19.84 2.19 -24.40
N SER A 81 20.35 2.92 -25.39
CA SER A 81 19.79 4.23 -25.81
C SER A 81 18.37 4.14 -26.39
N SER A 82 18.01 3.04 -27.05
CA SER A 82 16.67 2.81 -27.60
C SER A 82 15.73 2.06 -26.65
N TYR A 83 16.17 1.72 -25.44
CA TYR A 83 15.38 0.91 -24.52
C TYR A 83 14.28 1.74 -23.86
N ASN A 84 13.03 1.37 -24.12
CA ASN A 84 11.88 1.97 -23.44
C ASN A 84 11.47 1.10 -22.25
N LEU A 85 11.88 1.50 -21.05
CA LEU A 85 11.53 0.85 -19.80
C LEU A 85 10.01 0.69 -19.62
N SER A 86 9.23 1.72 -19.99
CA SER A 86 7.77 1.73 -19.85
C SER A 86 7.02 1.00 -20.97
N ALA A 87 7.71 0.27 -21.86
CA ALA A 87 7.03 -0.47 -22.91
C ALA A 87 6.36 -1.74 -22.35
N ARG A 88 5.09 -1.98 -22.71
CA ARG A 88 4.34 -3.18 -22.25
C ARG A 88 5.03 -4.52 -22.60
N LYS A 89 5.84 -4.56 -23.67
CA LYS A 89 6.63 -5.73 -24.07
C LYS A 89 7.71 -6.11 -23.04
N ASN A 90 8.11 -5.16 -22.21
CA ASN A 90 9.07 -5.31 -21.12
C ASN A 90 8.35 -5.53 -19.77
N ASN A 91 7.05 -5.81 -19.77
CA ASN A 91 6.37 -6.24 -18.55
C ASN A 91 6.87 -7.63 -18.13
N ILE A 92 6.95 -7.81 -16.82
CA ILE A 92 7.28 -9.08 -16.18
C ILE A 92 5.98 -9.85 -15.98
N HIS A 93 5.94 -11.13 -16.33
CA HIS A 93 4.72 -11.93 -16.23
C HIS A 93 4.84 -13.02 -15.18
N PHE A 94 3.73 -13.35 -14.52
CA PHE A 94 3.73 -14.31 -13.42
C PHE A 94 2.78 -15.48 -13.66
N ALA A 95 3.20 -16.65 -13.15
CA ALA A 95 2.32 -17.79 -13.01
C ALA A 95 1.21 -17.53 -11.96
N PHE A 96 0.16 -18.35 -12.01
CA PHE A 96 -0.97 -18.25 -11.08
C PHE A 96 -0.50 -18.42 -9.63
N ASN A 97 -0.96 -17.51 -8.75
CA ASN A 97 -0.61 -17.47 -7.33
C ASN A 97 0.92 -17.53 -7.05
N LYS A 98 1.72 -16.99 -7.97
CA LYS A 98 3.18 -16.90 -7.84
C LYS A 98 3.66 -15.49 -8.07
N TYR A 99 4.84 -15.22 -7.52
CA TYR A 99 5.61 -13.98 -7.66
C TYR A 99 7.10 -14.29 -7.93
N ALA A 100 7.39 -15.53 -8.36
CA ALA A 100 8.71 -15.94 -8.80
C ALA A 100 8.93 -15.60 -10.27
N PHE A 101 10.15 -15.18 -10.60
CA PHE A 101 10.55 -14.83 -11.97
C PHE A 101 10.93 -16.05 -12.79
N THR A 102 10.58 -16.04 -14.07
CA THR A 102 11.11 -16.97 -15.07
C THR A 102 12.47 -16.50 -15.59
N LYS A 103 13.19 -17.34 -16.34
CA LYS A 103 14.46 -16.94 -17.00
C LYS A 103 14.25 -15.75 -17.96
N ARG A 104 13.11 -15.71 -18.64
CA ARG A 104 12.73 -14.59 -19.52
C ARG A 104 12.58 -13.30 -18.73
N ASP A 105 11.89 -13.36 -17.60
CA ASP A 105 11.66 -12.19 -16.72
C ASP A 105 12.99 -11.66 -16.17
N ILE A 106 13.90 -12.54 -15.75
CA ILE A 106 15.24 -12.17 -15.31
C ILE A 106 16.01 -11.44 -16.43
N SER A 107 15.89 -11.88 -17.69
CA SER A 107 16.51 -11.20 -18.83
C SER A 107 15.94 -9.80 -19.09
N ILE A 108 14.63 -9.60 -18.87
CA ILE A 108 14.00 -8.27 -18.91
C ILE A 108 14.54 -7.40 -17.78
N LEU A 109 14.50 -7.89 -16.53
CA LEU A 109 14.99 -7.15 -15.36
C LEU A 109 16.47 -6.75 -15.51
N ASN A 110 17.31 -7.60 -16.10
CA ASN A 110 18.70 -7.25 -16.36
C ASN A 110 18.85 -6.09 -17.35
N ARG A 111 17.97 -6.00 -18.37
CA ARG A 111 17.94 -4.84 -19.27
C ARG A 111 17.44 -3.58 -18.56
N ASP A 112 16.47 -3.72 -17.66
CA ASP A 112 15.98 -2.62 -16.82
C ASP A 112 17.10 -2.08 -15.91
N VAL A 113 17.89 -2.97 -15.28
CA VAL A 113 19.06 -2.60 -14.47
C VAL A 113 20.05 -1.79 -15.29
N LEU A 114 20.38 -2.26 -16.50
CA LEU A 114 21.33 -1.57 -17.37
C LEU A 114 20.81 -0.19 -17.73
N TYR A 115 19.55 -0.07 -18.13
CA TYR A 115 18.93 1.22 -18.41
C TYR A 115 18.99 2.17 -17.20
N LEU A 116 18.71 1.68 -15.99
CA LEU A 116 18.73 2.50 -14.78
C LEU A 116 20.13 2.90 -14.31
N LYS A 117 21.15 2.10 -14.63
CA LYS A 117 22.56 2.45 -14.42
C LYS A 117 23.04 3.55 -15.36
N HIS A 118 22.63 3.52 -16.62
CA HIS A 118 22.99 4.56 -17.60
C HIS A 118 22.22 5.87 -17.39
N ASN A 119 21.05 5.81 -16.72
CA ASN A 119 20.20 6.96 -16.49
C ASN A 119 20.00 7.20 -14.97
N PRO A 120 20.98 7.76 -14.24
CA PRO A 120 20.93 7.88 -12.79
C PRO A 120 19.81 8.80 -12.26
N GLY A 121 19.33 9.77 -13.05
CA GLY A 121 18.22 10.67 -12.67
C GLY A 121 16.82 10.03 -12.74
N VAL A 122 16.68 8.88 -13.41
CA VAL A 122 15.37 8.27 -13.63
C VAL A 122 14.84 7.62 -12.35
N VAL A 123 13.61 8.00 -11.98
CA VAL A 123 12.82 7.34 -10.91
C VAL A 123 11.74 6.48 -11.54
N VAL A 124 11.57 5.27 -11.02
CA VAL A 124 10.66 4.26 -11.56
C VAL A 124 9.64 3.85 -10.51
N GLN A 125 8.39 3.69 -10.92
CA GLN A 125 7.33 3.05 -10.18
C GLN A 125 7.05 1.67 -10.76
N ILE A 126 7.19 0.64 -9.93
CA ILE A 126 6.86 -0.74 -10.25
C ILE A 126 5.40 -0.97 -9.84
N GLN A 127 4.57 -1.30 -10.82
CA GLN A 127 3.13 -1.44 -10.67
C GLN A 127 2.73 -2.91 -10.75
N GLY A 128 2.37 -3.49 -9.60
CA GLY A 128 1.97 -4.89 -9.48
C GLY A 128 0.50 -5.09 -9.84
N ASN A 129 0.23 -6.05 -10.74
CA ASN A 129 -1.11 -6.38 -11.19
C ASN A 129 -1.39 -7.89 -11.11
N CYS A 130 -2.66 -8.20 -10.88
CA CYS A 130 -3.18 -9.56 -10.73
C CYS A 130 -4.32 -9.81 -11.72
N ASP A 131 -4.75 -11.07 -11.79
CA ASP A 131 -5.96 -11.42 -12.53
C ASP A 131 -7.22 -11.16 -11.67
N ARG A 132 -8.40 -11.25 -12.29
CA ARG A 132 -9.67 -10.89 -11.65
C ARG A 132 -10.09 -11.84 -10.52
N ARG A 133 -9.49 -13.03 -10.43
CA ARG A 133 -9.96 -14.10 -9.55
C ARG A 133 -9.51 -13.84 -8.11
N GLY A 134 -10.36 -14.21 -7.15
CA GLY A 134 -10.10 -14.01 -5.73
C GLY A 134 -10.53 -12.64 -5.20
N SER A 135 -10.39 -12.46 -3.89
CA SER A 135 -10.76 -11.22 -3.21
C SER A 135 -9.84 -10.07 -3.62
N GLU A 136 -10.33 -8.85 -3.47
CA GLU A 136 -9.60 -7.63 -3.81
C GLU A 136 -8.37 -7.45 -2.90
N GLY A 137 -8.55 -7.50 -1.59
CA GLY A 137 -7.45 -7.37 -0.63
C GLY A 137 -6.35 -8.42 -0.81
N TYR A 138 -6.72 -9.65 -1.20
CA TYR A 138 -5.74 -10.68 -1.53
C TYR A 138 -4.92 -10.32 -2.77
N ASN A 139 -5.58 -9.83 -3.84
CA ASN A 139 -4.90 -9.43 -5.06
C ASN A 139 -4.04 -8.17 -4.86
N LEU A 140 -4.48 -7.22 -4.01
CA LEU A 140 -3.66 -6.09 -3.59
C LEU A 140 -2.37 -6.56 -2.91
N ALA A 141 -2.48 -7.47 -1.94
CA ALA A 141 -1.31 -8.03 -1.26
C ALA A 141 -0.40 -8.83 -2.21
N LEU A 142 -0.96 -9.62 -3.13
CA LEU A 142 -0.19 -10.39 -4.11
C LEU A 142 0.52 -9.49 -5.13
N GLY A 143 -0.15 -8.44 -5.63
CA GLY A 143 0.45 -7.46 -6.51
C GLY A 143 1.58 -6.70 -5.83
N TRP A 144 1.44 -6.36 -4.54
CA TRP A 144 2.50 -5.73 -3.77
C TRP A 144 3.72 -6.66 -3.62
N ARG A 145 3.50 -7.95 -3.34
CA ARG A 145 4.59 -8.95 -3.25
C ARG A 145 5.36 -9.10 -4.57
N ARG A 146 4.70 -9.00 -5.71
CA ARG A 146 5.33 -9.04 -7.05
C ARG A 146 6.19 -7.81 -7.29
N ALA A 147 5.59 -6.62 -7.13
CA ALA A 147 6.30 -5.36 -7.30
C ALA A 147 7.50 -5.25 -6.34
N ASN A 148 7.34 -5.70 -5.09
CA ASN A 148 8.41 -5.74 -4.11
C ASN A 148 9.51 -6.74 -4.47
N ALA A 149 9.16 -7.91 -5.01
CA ALA A 149 10.16 -8.87 -5.50
C ALA A 149 11.02 -8.27 -6.63
N ALA A 150 10.40 -7.50 -7.53
CA ALA A 150 11.12 -6.82 -8.61
C ALA A 150 12.00 -5.68 -8.07
N LYS A 151 11.48 -4.89 -7.11
CA LYS A 151 12.26 -3.87 -6.39
C LYS A 151 13.52 -4.47 -5.75
N VAL A 152 13.37 -5.54 -4.96
CA VAL A 152 14.49 -6.21 -4.29
C VAL A 152 15.51 -6.75 -5.30
N TYR A 153 15.06 -7.23 -6.46
CA TYR A 153 15.96 -7.66 -7.52
C TYR A 153 16.82 -6.50 -8.07
N LEU A 154 16.21 -5.34 -8.32
CA LEU A 154 16.90 -4.15 -8.81
C LEU A 154 17.86 -3.58 -7.76
N GLU A 155 17.45 -3.54 -6.48
CA GLU A 155 18.31 -3.13 -5.36
C GLU A 155 19.56 -4.00 -5.24
N LYS A 156 19.39 -5.33 -5.27
CA LYS A 156 20.50 -6.28 -5.26
C LYS A 156 21.42 -6.16 -6.48
N SER A 157 20.92 -5.57 -7.56
CA SER A 157 21.70 -5.29 -8.77
C SER A 157 22.44 -3.95 -8.71
N GLY A 158 22.32 -3.21 -7.60
CA GLY A 158 23.02 -1.96 -7.32
C GLY A 158 22.25 -0.69 -7.65
N ILE A 159 20.92 -0.75 -7.81
CA ILE A 159 20.08 0.45 -7.98
C ILE A 159 19.66 0.98 -6.61
N ASN A 160 19.79 2.29 -6.37
CA ASN A 160 19.35 2.90 -5.12
C ASN A 160 17.82 2.73 -4.93
N SER A 161 17.41 2.29 -3.74
CA SER A 161 16.00 2.11 -3.34
C SER A 161 15.16 3.37 -3.49
N ASP A 162 15.74 4.56 -3.29
CA ASP A 162 15.03 5.85 -3.38
C ASP A 162 14.46 6.11 -4.79
N ARG A 163 15.11 5.51 -5.80
CA ARG A 163 14.68 5.59 -7.20
C ARG A 163 13.60 4.59 -7.56
N LEU A 164 13.26 3.68 -6.64
CA LEU A 164 12.36 2.54 -6.86
C LEU A 164 11.13 2.66 -5.96
N LYS A 165 10.03 3.10 -6.56
CA LYS A 165 8.71 3.12 -5.93
C LYS A 165 7.93 1.87 -6.30
N THR A 166 7.09 1.38 -5.40
CA THR A 166 6.22 0.21 -5.65
C THR A 166 4.77 0.58 -5.37
N ILE A 167 3.87 0.13 -6.23
CA ILE A 167 2.42 0.24 -6.03
C ILE A 167 1.76 -1.06 -6.47
N SER A 168 0.66 -1.43 -5.82
CA SER A 168 -0.16 -2.56 -6.23
C SER A 168 -1.53 -2.04 -6.66
N TYR A 169 -1.94 -2.39 -7.87
CA TYR A 169 -3.31 -2.15 -8.34
C TYR A 169 -4.20 -3.38 -8.18
N GLY A 170 -3.65 -4.49 -7.66
CA GLY A 170 -4.38 -5.75 -7.56
C GLY A 170 -5.06 -6.11 -8.89
N LYS A 171 -6.39 -6.16 -8.88
CA LYS A 171 -7.21 -6.49 -10.05
C LYS A 171 -7.91 -5.28 -10.72
N GLU A 172 -7.58 -4.06 -10.30
CA GLU A 172 -8.28 -2.83 -10.71
C GLU A 172 -7.88 -2.33 -12.10
N ARG A 173 -6.68 -2.69 -12.59
CA ARG A 173 -6.14 -2.25 -13.89
C ARG A 173 -5.87 -3.41 -14.86
N PRO A 174 -6.91 -4.14 -15.31
CA PRO A 174 -6.77 -5.20 -16.30
C PRO A 174 -6.38 -4.62 -17.67
N ILE A 175 -5.51 -5.33 -18.40
CA ILE A 175 -5.24 -5.05 -19.83
C ILE A 175 -6.29 -5.76 -20.68
N CYS A 176 -6.65 -6.96 -20.27
CA CYS A 176 -7.61 -7.80 -20.97
C CYS A 176 -8.77 -8.13 -20.03
N ASN A 177 -10.00 -7.98 -20.52
CA ASN A 177 -11.22 -8.20 -19.73
C ASN A 177 -11.90 -9.55 -20.00
N ALA A 178 -11.40 -10.33 -20.97
CA ALA A 178 -11.95 -11.64 -21.29
C ALA A 178 -11.78 -12.65 -20.14
N HIS A 179 -12.70 -13.59 -20.02
CA HIS A 179 -12.72 -14.57 -18.94
C HIS A 179 -11.94 -15.84 -19.29
N THR A 180 -10.81 -15.71 -19.99
CA THR A 180 -10.01 -16.81 -20.51
C THR A 180 -8.67 -16.96 -19.77
N LYS A 181 -8.08 -18.16 -19.81
CA LYS A 181 -6.79 -18.45 -19.16
C LYS A 181 -5.67 -17.55 -19.71
N ASP A 182 -5.69 -17.26 -21.00
CA ASP A 182 -4.70 -16.42 -21.68
C ASP A 182 -4.79 -14.97 -21.23
N CYS A 183 -6.02 -14.45 -21.15
CA CYS A 183 -6.29 -13.12 -20.64
C CYS A 183 -5.80 -12.94 -19.20
N TYR A 184 -6.00 -13.96 -18.36
CA TYR A 184 -5.46 -13.94 -17.00
C TYR A 184 -3.93 -13.92 -16.98
N ALA A 185 -3.26 -14.60 -17.91
CA ALA A 185 -1.79 -14.58 -18.01
C ALA A 185 -1.26 -13.20 -18.42
N ILE A 186 -1.95 -12.50 -19.31
CA ILE A 186 -1.62 -11.12 -19.70
C ILE A 186 -1.75 -10.18 -18.50
N ASN A 187 -2.80 -10.34 -17.69
CA ASN A 187 -3.07 -9.45 -16.56
C ASN A 187 -2.10 -9.64 -15.38
N ARG A 188 -1.64 -10.87 -15.12
CA ARG A 188 -0.65 -11.18 -14.07
C ARG A 188 0.72 -10.65 -14.46
N ARG A 189 0.97 -9.37 -14.17
CA ARG A 189 2.18 -8.67 -14.61
C ARG A 189 2.65 -7.60 -13.63
N ASP A 190 3.92 -7.24 -13.75
CA ASP A 190 4.45 -5.98 -13.23
C ASP A 190 4.77 -5.06 -14.41
N HIS A 191 4.40 -3.79 -14.25
CA HIS A 191 4.68 -2.73 -15.22
C HIS A 191 5.61 -1.69 -14.61
N PHE A 192 6.63 -1.26 -15.36
CA PHE A 192 7.58 -0.25 -14.92
C PHE A 192 7.20 1.08 -15.54
N ALA A 193 6.79 2.04 -14.72
CA ALA A 193 6.47 3.39 -15.18
C ALA A 193 7.58 4.35 -14.74
N VAL A 194 8.14 5.11 -15.69
CA VAL A 194 9.03 6.23 -15.36
C VAL A 194 8.20 7.36 -14.75
N VAL A 195 8.56 7.79 -13.54
CA VAL A 195 7.85 8.85 -12.79
C VAL A 195 8.51 10.21 -13.01
N SER A 196 9.84 10.26 -12.97
CA SER A 196 10.63 11.48 -13.21
C SER A 196 11.95 11.12 -13.88
N ARG A 197 12.56 12.11 -14.55
CA ARG A 197 13.86 12.01 -15.20
C ARG A 197 14.80 13.09 -14.69
#